data_AF-A0A1P8WPH9-F1
#
_entry.id   AF-A0A1P8WPH9-F1
#
_cell.length_a   1.000
_cell.length_b   1.000
_cell.length_c   1.000
_cell.angle_alpha   90.00
_cell.angle_beta   90.00
_cell.angle_gamma   90.00
#
_symmetry.space_group_name_H-M   'P 1'
#
loop_
_entity.id
_entity.type
_entity.pdbx_description
1 polymer ?
#
loop_
_entity_poly.entity_id
_entity_poly.type
_entity_poly.pdbx_seq_one_letter_code
_entity_poly.pdbx_strand_id
1 'polypeptide(L)' 'MQSGTTHIAHHAHHRYEIVPESDVGFYVIRYADSTDKSTYDYLQDTLEMAMECAHEEFAVPIGSWTPVPKK' A
#
# COMPACT_ATOMS: atom_id res chain seq x y z
N MET A 1 13.80 -10.48 12.84
CA MET A 1 12.79 -10.51 11.77
C MET A 1 11.81 -9.39 12.07
N GLN A 2 11.89 -8.26 11.38
CA GLN A 2 10.94 -7.18 11.61
C GLN A 2 9.62 -7.60 10.95
N SER A 3 8.63 -7.94 11.77
CA SER A 3 7.26 -8.16 11.30
C SER A 3 6.76 -6.85 10.72
N GLY A 4 6.86 -6.68 9.40
CA GLY A 4 6.38 -5.48 8.75
C GLY A 4 4.87 -5.32 8.95
N THR A 5 4.45 -4.12 9.31
CA THR A 5 3.03 -3.74 9.45
C THR A 5 2.47 -3.33 8.08
N THR A 6 1.39 -3.97 7.65
CA THR A 6 0.68 -3.56 6.43
C THR A 6 -0.07 -2.26 6.70
N HIS A 7 -0.15 -1.37 5.71
CA HIS A 7 -0.93 -0.13 5.81
C HIS A 7 -2.06 -0.15 4.79
N ILE A 8 -3.27 0.24 5.19
CA ILE A 8 -4.44 0.27 4.30
C ILE A 8 -4.94 1.70 4.17
N ALA A 9 -5.30 2.09 2.95
CA ALA A 9 -6.03 3.33 2.68
C ALA A 9 -7.24 3.05 1.78
N HIS A 10 -8.26 3.91 1.88
CA HIS A 10 -9.41 3.91 0.97
C HIS A 10 -9.49 5.28 0.31
N HIS A 11 -9.45 5.31 -1.02
CA HIS A 11 -9.52 6.54 -1.78
C HIS A 11 -10.27 6.32 -3.09
N ALA A 12 -11.11 7.27 -3.49
CA ALA A 12 -11.85 7.25 -4.77
C ALA A 12 -12.53 5.89 -5.08
N HIS A 13 -13.19 5.27 -4.10
CA HIS A 13 -13.84 3.94 -4.22
C HIS A 13 -12.89 2.80 -4.57
N HIS A 14 -11.62 2.91 -4.19
CA HIS A 14 -10.64 1.85 -4.27
C HIS A 14 -10.00 1.63 -2.90
N ARG A 15 -9.62 0.38 -2.63
CA ARG A 15 -8.76 0.03 -1.49
C ARG A 15 -7.32 -0.06 -1.95
N TYR A 16 -6.43 0.41 -1.10
CA TYR A 16 -4.99 0.35 -1.31
C TYR A 16 -4.31 -0.31 -0.13
N GLU A 17 -3.25 -1.04 -0.40
CA GLU A 17 -2.40 -1.63 0.63
C GLU A 17 -0.93 -1.31 0.38
N ILE A 18 -0.21 -1.02 1.44
CA ILE A 18 1.25 -1.07 1.44
C ILE A 18 1.66 -2.29 2.24
N VAL A 19 2.19 -3.28 1.53
CA VAL A 19 2.61 -4.56 2.12
C VAL A 19 4.14 -4.57 2.22
N PRO A 20 4.69 -4.69 3.44
CA PRO A 20 6.12 -4.86 3.62
C PRO A 20 6.52 -6.28 3.22
N GLU A 21 7.49 -6.39 2.32
CA GLU A 21 8.11 -7.65 1.93
C GLU A 21 9.50 -7.75 2.55
N SER A 22 9.75 -8.87 3.22
CA SER A 22 11.01 -9.05 3.97
C SER A 22 12.18 -9.03 3.00
N ASP A 23 13.15 -8.16 3.27
CA ASP A 23 14.40 -8.01 2.51
C ASP A 23 14.31 -7.30 1.14
N VAL A 24 13.12 -6.86 0.72
CA VAL A 24 12.93 -6.24 -0.61
C VAL A 24 12.32 -4.84 -0.56
N GLY A 25 11.51 -4.50 0.45
CA GLY A 25 10.92 -3.17 0.60
C GLY A 25 9.42 -3.20 0.83
N PHE A 26 8.70 -2.29 0.18
CA PHE A 26 7.27 -2.04 0.37
C PHE A 26 6.54 -2.05 -0.97
N TYR A 27 5.58 -2.96 -1.13
CA TYR A 27 4.72 -3.02 -2.30
C TYR A 27 3.48 -2.14 -2.13
N VAL A 28 3.17 -1.33 -3.13
CA VAL A 28 1.90 -0.62 -3.26
C VAL A 28 0.94 -1.48 -4.09
N ILE A 29 -0.19 -1.83 -3.50
CA ILE A 29 -1.22 -2.66 -4.11
C ILE A 29 -2.50 -1.82 -4.24
N ARG A 30 -3.12 -1.83 -5.42
CA ARG A 30 -4.43 -1.24 -5.66
C ARG A 30 -5.45 -2.34 -5.93
N TYR A 31 -6.60 -2.26 -5.26
CA TYR A 31 -7.73 -3.17 -5.44
C TYR A 31 -8.85 -2.46 -6.19
N ALA A 32 -9.29 -3.05 -7.31
CA ALA A 32 -10.51 -2.65 -7.98
C ALA A 32 -11.73 -3.31 -7.31
N ASP A 33 -12.67 -2.50 -6.82
CA ASP A 33 -13.89 -2.92 -6.10
C ASP A 33 -14.72 -4.00 -6.83
N SER A 34 -14.56 -4.15 -8.15
CA SER A 34 -15.36 -5.03 -8.99
C SER A 34 -14.80 -6.43 -9.22
N THR A 35 -13.52 -6.71 -8.92
CA THR A 35 -12.92 -7.99 -9.34
C THR A 35 -11.97 -8.67 -8.36
N ASP A 36 -11.70 -8.09 -7.18
CA ASP A 36 -10.67 -8.58 -6.24
C ASP A 36 -9.28 -8.75 -6.90
N LYS A 37 -9.11 -8.25 -8.14
CA LYS A 37 -7.84 -8.29 -8.86
C LYS A 37 -6.99 -7.16 -8.34
N SER A 38 -6.04 -7.53 -7.48
CA SER A 38 -4.90 -6.71 -7.11
C SER A 38 -3.86 -6.71 -8.23
N THR A 39 -3.44 -5.54 -8.69
CA THR A 39 -2.17 -5.40 -9.42
C THR A 39 -1.09 -4.93 -8.44
N TYR A 40 0.01 -5.69 -8.40
CA TYR A 40 1.23 -5.31 -7.68
C TYR A 40 2.04 -4.44 -8.64
N ASP A 41 1.90 -3.12 -8.53
CA ASP A 41 2.39 -2.23 -9.57
C ASP A 41 3.72 -1.55 -9.19
N TYR A 42 4.00 -1.36 -7.89
CA TYR A 42 5.16 -0.57 -7.47
C TYR A 42 5.83 -1.14 -6.22
N LEU A 43 7.13 -1.47 -6.32
CA LEU A 43 8.01 -1.78 -5.20
C LEU A 43 8.83 -0.54 -4.84
N GLN A 44 8.83 -0.16 -3.57
CA GLN A 44 9.57 0.99 -3.05
C GLN A 44 10.50 0.57 -1.91
N ASP A 45 11.64 1.24 -1.78
CA ASP A 45 12.63 0.91 -0.74
C ASP A 45 12.13 1.17 0.69
N THR A 46 11.27 2.18 0.85
CA THR A 46 10.77 2.62 2.17
C THR A 46 9.25 2.81 2.17
N LEU A 47 8.67 2.77 3.38
CA LEU A 47 7.24 3.04 3.59
C LEU A 47 6.86 4.45 3.12
N GLU A 48 7.71 5.44 3.39
CA GLU A 48 7.50 6.83 2.98
C GLU A 48 7.40 6.92 1.45
N MET A 49 8.36 6.33 0.73
CA MET A 49 8.33 6.27 -0.73
C MET A 49 7.12 5.51 -1.27
N ALA A 50 6.64 4.47 -0.59
CA ALA A 50 5.41 3.76 -0.95
C ALA A 50 4.16 4.65 -0.81
N MET A 51 4.10 5.47 0.25
CA MET A 51 3.02 6.43 0.44
C MET A 51 3.08 7.58 -0.58
N GLU A 52 4.27 8.09 -0.89
CA GLU A 52 4.50 9.10 -1.92
C GLU A 52 4.12 8.57 -3.31
N CYS A 53 4.57 7.37 -3.66
CA CYS A 53 4.22 6.71 -4.92
C CYS A 53 2.70 6.57 -5.09
N ALA A 54 2.00 6.13 -4.04
CA ALA A 54 0.54 6.04 -4.07
C ALA A 54 -0.15 7.41 -4.14
N HIS A 55 0.47 8.45 -3.58
CA HIS A 55 -0.01 9.82 -3.70
C HIS A 55 0.15 10.35 -5.12
N GLU A 56 1.32 10.15 -5.74
CA GLU A 56 1.61 10.63 -7.10
C GLU A 56 0.79 9.89 -8.16
N GLU A 57 0.73 8.56 -8.08
CA GLU A 57 0.07 7.73 -9.12
C GLU A 57 -1.45 7.66 -8.95
N PHE A 58 -1.94 7.70 -7.71
CA PHE A 58 -3.35 7.42 -7.40
C PHE A 58 -4.04 8.51 -6.57
N ALA A 59 -3.37 9.63 -6.29
CA ALA A 59 -3.86 10.72 -5.46
C ALA A 59 -4.26 10.29 -4.03
N VAL A 60 -3.75 9.15 -3.54
CA VAL A 60 -4.05 8.67 -2.18
C VAL A 60 -3.41 9.64 -1.18
N PRO A 61 -4.18 10.24 -0.24
CA PRO A 61 -3.59 11.14 0.74
C PRO A 61 -2.63 10.40 1.68
N ILE A 62 -1.42 10.93 1.89
CA ILE A 62 -0.40 10.34 2.79
C ILE A 62 -0.95 10.17 4.22
N GLY A 63 -1.81 11.07 4.69
CA GLY A 63 -2.44 10.96 6.02
C GLY A 63 -3.57 9.93 6.13
N SER A 64 -3.95 9.24 5.04
CA SER A 64 -5.09 8.31 5.02
C SER A 64 -4.72 6.85 5.32
N TRP A 65 -3.42 6.56 5.43
CA TRP A 65 -2.91 5.21 5.68
C TRP A 65 -3.11 4.80 7.13
N THR A 66 -3.74 3.65 7.34
CA THR A 66 -3.98 3.06 8.66
C THR A 66 -3.16 1.77 8.81
N PRO A 67 -2.28 1.65 9.82
CA PRO A 67 -1.55 0.42 10.08
C PRO A 67 -2.53 -0.68 10.53
N VAL A 68 -2.39 -1.86 9.93
CA VAL A 68 -3.13 -3.07 10.31
C VAL A 68 -2.15 -4.13 10.82
N PRO A 69 -2.34 -4.62 12.05
CA PRO A 69 -1.53 -5.72 12.56
C PRO A 69 -1.79 -6.99 11.73
N LYS A 70 -0.73 -7.70 11.33
CA LYS A 70 -0.86 -9.07 10.81
C LYS A 70 -1.52 -9.93 11.91
N LYS A 71 -2.65 -10.57 11.58
CA LYS A 71 -3.32 -11.56 12.44
C LYS A 71 -2.46 -12.81 12.60
#